data_AF-A0A523VRU7-F1
#
_entry.id   AF-A0A523VRU7-F1
#
_cell.length_a   1.000
_cell.length_b   1.000
_cell.length_c   1.000
_cell.angle_alpha   90.00
_cell.angle_beta   90.00
_cell.angle_gamma   90.00
#
_symmetry.space_group_name_H-M   'P 1'
#
loop_
_entity.id
_entity.type
_entity.pdbx_description
1 polymer ?
#
loop_
_entity_poly.entity_id
_entity_poly.type
_entity_poly.pdbx_seq_one_letter_code
_entity_poly.pdbx_strand_id
1 'polypeptide(L)'
;NIFGDIPINLELRLSVEDSPNSAGIVIDAIRCCKLALDRNEGGVLYSPSAYFTKHPPIQYTDDQAYRLTEEFINGTIDIAKPLLKEKVRSNEREINN
;
A
#
# COMPACT_ATOMS: atom_id res chain seq x y z
N ASN A 1 19.37 -10.69 19.31
CA ASN A 1 20.83 -10.81 19.20
C ASN A 1 21.21 -11.38 17.86
N ILE A 2 22.23 -10.78 17.24
CA ILE A 2 22.95 -11.39 16.12
C ILE A 2 23.74 -12.59 16.66
N PHE A 3 23.98 -13.57 15.80
CA PHE A 3 24.75 -14.76 16.17
C PHE A 3 26.11 -14.36 16.76
N GLY A 4 26.43 -14.92 17.94
CA GLY A 4 27.73 -14.74 18.59
C GLY A 4 27.93 -13.40 19.31
N ASP A 5 26.90 -12.57 19.48
CA ASP A 5 26.95 -11.30 20.23
C ASP A 5 28.06 -10.33 19.77
N ILE A 6 28.40 -10.39 18.48
CA ILE A 6 29.44 -9.56 17.86
C ILE A 6 28.84 -8.19 17.46
N PRO A 7 29.50 -7.06 17.76
CA PRO A 7 29.04 -5.74 17.33
C PRO A 7 29.12 -5.61 15.80
N ILE A 8 28.01 -5.20 15.17
CA ILE A 8 27.95 -4.86 13.74
C ILE A 8 27.79 -3.34 13.60
N ASN A 9 28.62 -2.73 12.76
CA ASN A 9 28.53 -1.32 12.39
C ASN A 9 28.24 -1.19 10.88
N LEU A 10 27.33 -0.27 10.51
CA LEU A 10 27.00 0.05 9.12
C LEU A 10 26.96 1.57 8.95
N GLU A 11 27.69 2.09 7.97
CA GLU A 11 27.62 3.50 7.55
C GLU A 11 27.26 3.55 6.06
N LEU A 12 26.24 4.33 5.72
CA LEU A 12 25.74 4.45 4.35
C LEU A 12 25.44 5.92 4.02
N ARG A 13 25.86 6.36 2.83
CA ARG A 13 25.57 7.69 2.29
C ARG A 13 24.84 7.55 0.97
N LEU A 14 23.68 8.18 0.86
CA LEU A 14 22.86 8.24 -0.35
C LEU A 14 22.68 9.71 -0.76
N SER A 15 22.73 9.99 -2.05
CA SER A 15 22.46 11.32 -2.62
C SER A 15 21.53 11.16 -3.80
N VAL A 16 20.33 11.72 -3.69
CA VAL A 16 19.26 11.65 -4.68
C VAL A 16 18.57 13.01 -4.80
N GLU A 17 17.97 13.29 -5.94
CA GLU A 17 17.05 14.40 -6.09
C GLU A 17 15.63 13.98 -5.68
N ASP A 18 15.02 14.70 -4.74
CA ASP A 18 13.73 14.31 -4.13
C ASP A 18 12.55 14.37 -5.11
N SER A 19 12.52 15.39 -5.98
CA SER A 19 11.45 15.59 -6.96
C SER A 19 11.35 14.48 -8.01
N PRO A 20 12.42 14.09 -8.74
CA PRO A 20 12.34 12.95 -9.66
C PRO A 20 12.18 11.60 -8.93
N ASN A 21 12.67 11.47 -7.68
CA ASN A 21 12.52 10.24 -6.90
C ASN A 21 11.03 9.91 -6.63
N SER A 22 10.19 10.93 -6.48
CA SER A 22 8.75 10.75 -6.25
C SER A 22 7.90 10.82 -7.53
N ALA A 23 8.42 11.39 -8.62
CA ALA A 23 7.66 11.61 -9.85
C ALA A 23 7.12 10.32 -10.46
N GLY A 24 7.91 9.24 -10.47
CA GLY A 24 7.47 7.94 -10.98
C GLY A 24 6.29 7.37 -10.20
N ILE A 25 6.34 7.46 -8.86
CA ILE A 25 5.26 7.02 -7.97
C ILE A 25 3.98 7.81 -8.24
N VAL A 26 4.08 9.12 -8.41
CA VAL A 26 2.91 9.98 -8.66
C VAL A 26 2.26 9.67 -10.01
N ILE A 27 3.04 9.41 -11.06
CA ILE A 27 2.52 9.04 -12.38
C ILE A 27 1.65 7.79 -12.28
N ASP A 28 2.13 6.74 -11.62
CA ASP A 28 1.39 5.48 -11.51
C ASP A 28 0.16 5.61 -10.60
N ALA A 29 0.25 6.39 -9.52
CA ALA A 29 -0.91 6.71 -8.68
C ALA A 29 -2.03 7.42 -9.46
N ILE A 30 -1.70 8.42 -10.29
CA ILE A 30 -2.67 9.14 -11.13
C ILE A 30 -3.31 8.18 -12.15
N ARG A 31 -2.54 7.27 -12.74
CA ARG A 31 -3.06 6.26 -13.68
C ARG A 31 -4.03 5.29 -12.99
N CYS A 32 -3.74 4.90 -11.75
CA CYS A 32 -4.68 4.09 -10.94
C CYS A 32 -5.97 4.86 -10.65
N CYS A 33 -5.90 6.16 -10.35
CA CYS A 33 -7.08 7.00 -10.20
C CYS A 33 -7.91 7.06 -11.49
N LYS A 34 -7.26 7.21 -12.66
CA LYS A 34 -7.95 7.20 -13.95
C LYS A 34 -8.64 5.85 -14.22
N LEU A 35 -7.97 4.75 -13.89
CA LEU A 35 -8.51 3.40 -14.03
C LEU A 35 -9.73 3.19 -13.13
N ALA A 36 -9.69 3.67 -11.88
CA ALA A 36 -10.83 3.63 -10.98
C ALA A 36 -12.02 4.45 -11.51
N LEU A 37 -11.75 5.65 -12.05
CA LEU A 37 -12.79 6.47 -12.70
C LEU A 37 -13.46 5.73 -13.87
N ASP A 38 -12.66 5.05 -14.71
CA ASP A 38 -13.18 4.27 -15.85
C ASP A 38 -14.03 3.07 -15.40
N ARG A 39 -13.77 2.55 -14.21
CA ARG A 39 -14.54 1.46 -13.57
C ARG A 39 -15.70 1.96 -12.71
N ASN A 40 -15.94 3.28 -12.65
CA ASN A 40 -16.89 3.91 -11.74
C ASN A 40 -16.66 3.53 -10.26
N GLU A 41 -15.39 3.32 -9.89
CA GLU A 41 -14.96 3.02 -8.53
C GLU A 41 -14.59 4.31 -7.79
N GLY A 42 -15.38 4.65 -6.77
CA GLY A 42 -15.14 5.82 -5.91
C GLY A 42 -14.60 5.48 -4.52
N GLY A 43 -14.01 6.47 -3.87
CA GLY A 43 -13.45 6.36 -2.52
C GLY A 43 -11.96 6.03 -2.52
N VAL A 44 -11.46 5.56 -1.39
CA VAL A 44 -10.05 5.18 -1.23
C VAL A 44 -9.73 3.96 -2.10
N LEU A 45 -8.63 4.03 -2.85
CA LEU A 45 -7.99 2.90 -3.53
C LEU A 45 -6.96 2.30 -2.59
N TYR A 46 -7.37 1.36 -1.74
CA TYR A 46 -6.58 0.80 -0.66
C TYR A 46 -5.34 0.07 -1.17
N SER A 47 -5.49 -0.77 -2.21
CA SER A 47 -4.37 -1.47 -2.82
C SER A 47 -3.30 -0.51 -3.38
N PRO A 48 -3.62 0.42 -4.31
CA PRO A 48 -2.67 1.45 -4.75
C PRO A 48 -2.10 2.33 -3.63
N SER A 49 -2.93 2.72 -2.65
CA SER A 49 -2.47 3.57 -1.54
C SER A 49 -1.38 2.87 -0.72
N ALA A 50 -1.56 1.56 -0.47
CA ALA A 50 -0.60 0.74 0.27
C ALA A 50 0.78 0.66 -0.41
N TYR A 51 0.84 0.80 -1.73
CA TYR A 51 2.09 0.69 -2.48
C TYR A 51 2.76 2.04 -2.76
N PHE A 52 1.97 3.09 -3.01
CA PHE A 52 2.51 4.38 -3.45
C PHE A 52 2.70 5.42 -2.34
N THR A 53 2.25 5.15 -1.11
CA THR A 53 2.25 6.14 -0.03
C THR A 53 2.93 5.65 1.23
N LYS A 54 3.57 6.57 1.97
CA LYS A 54 4.23 6.25 3.26
C LYS A 54 3.26 5.95 4.40
N HIS A 55 2.03 6.48 4.31
CA HIS A 55 1.02 6.38 5.36
C HIS A 55 -0.34 5.95 4.77
N PRO A 56 -0.42 4.71 4.26
CA PRO A 56 -1.66 4.21 3.72
C PRO A 56 -2.68 3.98 4.84
N PRO A 57 -4.00 4.02 4.53
CA PRO A 57 -5.05 3.66 5.48
C PRO A 57 -4.94 2.22 6.01
N ILE A 58 -4.31 1.31 5.24
CA ILE A 58 -3.95 -0.04 5.66
C ILE A 58 -2.49 -0.27 5.32
N GLN A 59 -1.71 -0.70 6.31
CA GLN A 59 -0.32 -1.09 6.11
C GLN A 59 -0.23 -2.54 5.61
N TYR A 60 0.58 -2.75 4.59
CA TYR A 60 0.99 -4.05 4.08
C TYR A 60 2.52 -4.08 3.94
N THR A 61 3.11 -5.27 3.85
CA THR A 61 4.51 -5.36 3.40
C THR A 61 4.59 -4.95 1.93
N ASP A 62 5.73 -4.40 1.49
CA ASP A 62 5.91 -3.94 0.10
C ASP A 62 5.52 -5.00 -0.94
N ASP A 63 5.90 -6.26 -0.75
CA ASP A 63 5.55 -7.37 -1.65
C ASP A 63 4.04 -7.63 -1.74
N GLN A 64 3.33 -7.46 -0.63
CA GLN A 64 1.87 -7.61 -0.58
C GLN A 64 1.21 -6.43 -1.29
N ALA A 65 1.62 -5.20 -0.96
CA ALA A 65 1.09 -3.99 -1.58
C ALA A 65 1.30 -3.98 -3.10
N TYR A 66 2.45 -4.46 -3.57
CA TYR A 66 2.75 -4.65 -4.99
C TYR A 66 1.75 -5.60 -5.66
N ARG A 67 1.59 -6.82 -5.13
CA ARG A 67 0.65 -7.81 -5.71
C ARG A 67 -0.79 -7.31 -5.74
N LEU A 68 -1.24 -6.69 -4.65
CA LEU A 68 -2.58 -6.13 -4.54
C LEU A 68 -2.82 -5.00 -5.57
N THR A 69 -1.79 -4.18 -5.81
CA THR A 69 -1.82 -3.12 -6.83
C THR A 69 -1.84 -3.69 -8.24
N GLU A 70 -1.05 -4.72 -8.52
CA GLU A 70 -1.05 -5.42 -9.82
C GLU A 70 -2.40 -6.07 -10.12
N GLU A 71 -3.02 -6.72 -9.12
CA GLU A 71 -4.38 -7.28 -9.26
C GLU A 71 -5.38 -6.19 -9.61
N PHE A 72 -5.35 -5.06 -8.89
CA PHE A 72 -6.16 -3.88 -9.21
C PHE A 72 -5.94 -3.41 -10.65
N ILE A 73 -4.69 -3.29 -11.10
CA ILE A 73 -4.37 -2.88 -12.47
C ILE A 73 -4.95 -3.86 -13.50
N ASN A 74 -4.85 -5.16 -13.24
CA ASN A 74 -5.28 -6.25 -14.13
C ASN A 74 -6.80 -6.45 -14.25
N GLY A 75 -7.61 -5.64 -13.58
CA GLY A 75 -9.07 -5.67 -13.77
C GLY A 75 -9.86 -6.20 -12.57
N THR A 76 -9.19 -6.57 -11.48
CA THR A 76 -9.93 -6.90 -10.26
C THR A 76 -10.40 -5.61 -9.57
N ILE A 77 -11.56 -5.67 -8.92
CA ILE A 77 -12.01 -4.64 -7.99
C ILE A 77 -10.98 -4.55 -6.85
N ASP A 78 -10.80 -3.38 -6.25
CA ASP A 78 -9.94 -3.21 -5.07
C ASP A 78 -10.34 -4.16 -3.92
N ILE A 79 -9.65 -5.30 -3.82
CA ILE A 79 -9.97 -6.40 -2.91
C ILE A 79 -9.69 -6.07 -1.44
N ALA A 80 -8.92 -5.03 -1.16
CA ALA A 80 -8.71 -4.57 0.21
C ALA A 80 -9.97 -3.90 0.78
N LYS A 81 -10.89 -3.41 -0.07
CA LYS A 81 -12.13 -2.73 0.34
C LYS A 81 -13.16 -3.69 0.97
N PRO A 82 -13.48 -4.86 0.39
CA PRO A 82 -14.33 -5.87 1.04
C PRO A 82 -13.74 -6.41 2.35
N LEU A 83 -12.43 -6.72 2.37
CA LEU A 83 -11.74 -7.29 3.53
C LEU A 83 -11.77 -6.33 4.73
N LEU A 84 -11.61 -5.03 4.50
CA LEU A 84 -11.80 -4.02 5.54
C LEU A 84 -13.22 -3.98 6.08
N LYS A 85 -14.23 -3.98 5.20
CA LYS A 85 -15.63 -3.99 5.63
C LYS A 85 -15.93 -5.22 6.49
N GLU A 86 -15.33 -6.37 6.19
CA GLU A 86 -15.45 -7.58 6.99
C GLU A 86 -14.77 -7.46 8.34
N LYS A 87 -13.52 -6.97 8.37
CA LYS A 87 -12.74 -6.84 9.60
C LYS A 87 -13.37 -5.83 10.58
N VAL A 88 -13.84 -4.69 10.08
CA VAL A 88 -14.57 -3.70 10.89
C VAL A 88 -15.84 -4.30 11.49
N ARG A 89 -16.66 -4.97 10.68
CA ARG A 89 -17.89 -5.65 11.17
C ARG A 89 -17.60 -6.74 12.20
N SER A 90 -16.47 -7.42 12.10
CA SER A 90 -16.08 -8.49 13.02
C SER A 90 -15.70 -7.90 14.39
N ASN A 91 -14.87 -6.86 14.39
CA ASN A 91 -14.47 -6.15 15.59
C ASN A 91 -15.68 -5.51 16.31
N GLU A 92 -16.62 -4.92 15.57
CA GLU A 92 -17.84 -4.36 16.16
C GLU A 92 -18.71 -5.43 16.86
N ARG A 93 -18.75 -6.67 16.36
CA ARG A 93 -19.48 -7.76 17.02
C ARG A 93 -18.79 -8.24 18.29
N GLU A 94 -17.46 -8.26 18.32
CA GLU A 94 -16.69 -8.64 19.51
C GLU A 94 -16.80 -7.58 20.62
N ILE A 95 -16.90 -6.29 20.29
CA ILE A 95 -17.07 -5.22 21.27
C ILE A 95 -18.48 -5.23 21.91
N ASN A 96 -19.48 -5.67 21.15
CA ASN A 96 -20.89 -5.63 21.55
C ASN A 96 -21.39 -6.95 22.18
N ASN A 97 -20.50 -7.90 22.47
CA ASN A 97 -20.75 -9.16 23.18
C ASN A 97 -19.94 -9.21 24.48
#